data_AF-A0A969BFN3-F1
#
_entry.id   AF-A0A969BFN3-F1
#
_cell.length_a   1.000
_cell.length_b   1.000
_cell.length_c   1.000
_cell.angle_alpha   90.00
_cell.angle_beta   90.00
_cell.angle_gamma   90.00
#
_symmetry.space_group_name_H-M   'P 1'
#
loop_
_entity.id
_entity.type
_entity.pdbx_description
1 polymer ?
#
loop_
_entity_poly.entity_id
_entity_poly.type
_entity_poly.pdbx_seq_one_letter_code
_entity_poly.pdbx_strand_id
1 'polypeptide(L)'
;MSLNFADTLRFFWSNEIQVSRQTFHEIYRCTYKATPIHKLVVIEAIEAIADIFLSTTTLVAKELKVADGVDYKYFGMCHFAIDSNHSMDSVESVESISNIQLEKNVEKEALELVNKMFELFSTFVDVLLDYAKTYEFENSLKEDDSILSVS
;
A
#
# COMPACT_ATOMS: atom_id res chain seq x y z
N MET A 1 9.72 17.11 -10.65
CA MET A 1 9.11 18.39 -10.25
C MET A 1 8.27 18.13 -9.00
N SER A 2 8.44 18.88 -7.91
CA SER A 2 7.61 18.74 -6.71
C SER A 2 6.28 19.46 -6.90
N LEU A 3 5.16 18.80 -6.62
CA LEU A 3 3.85 19.46 -6.56
C LEU A 3 3.84 20.48 -5.42
N ASN A 4 3.13 21.60 -5.61
CA ASN A 4 2.82 22.48 -4.49
C ASN A 4 1.68 21.88 -3.65
N PHE A 5 1.49 22.39 -2.44
CA PHE A 5 0.48 21.86 -1.50
C PHE A 5 -0.93 21.77 -2.10
N ALA A 6 -1.38 22.79 -2.83
CA ALA A 6 -2.72 22.80 -3.41
C ALA A 6 -2.87 21.74 -4.51
N ASP A 7 -1.82 21.53 -5.33
CA ASP A 7 -1.83 20.51 -6.38
C ASP A 7 -1.71 19.11 -5.81
N THR A 8 -0.95 18.92 -4.73
CA THR A 8 -0.93 17.67 -3.95
C THR A 8 -2.31 17.35 -3.38
N LEU A 9 -3.02 18.34 -2.81
CA LEU A 9 -4.38 18.12 -2.32
C LEU A 9 -5.36 17.81 -3.46
N ARG A 10 -5.27 18.51 -4.59
CA ARG A 10 -6.10 18.22 -5.76
C ARG A 10 -5.91 16.80 -6.25
N PHE A 11 -4.66 16.33 -6.32
CA PHE A 11 -4.35 14.95 -6.61
C PHE A 11 -4.96 14.01 -5.57
N PHE A 12 -4.70 14.22 -4.27
CA PHE A 12 -5.24 13.37 -3.20
C PHE A 12 -6.76 13.27 -3.16
N TRP A 13 -7.48 14.27 -3.68
CA TRP A 13 -8.95 14.31 -3.74
C TRP A 13 -9.51 14.04 -5.14
N SER A 14 -8.66 13.72 -6.11
CA SER A 14 -9.09 13.42 -7.46
C SER A 14 -9.89 12.12 -7.54
N ASN A 15 -10.57 11.92 -8.67
CA ASN A 15 -11.33 10.70 -8.92
C ASN A 15 -10.40 9.52 -9.23
N GLU A 16 -9.27 9.80 -9.89
CA GLU A 16 -8.28 8.82 -10.34
C GLU A 16 -7.71 8.02 -9.17
N ILE A 17 -7.48 8.66 -8.01
CA ILE A 17 -6.98 7.98 -6.81
C ILE A 17 -8.02 7.87 -5.70
N GLN A 18 -9.31 7.96 -6.01
CA GLN A 18 -10.40 7.82 -5.03
C GLN A 18 -10.33 6.48 -4.26
N VAL A 19 -9.92 5.40 -4.95
CA VAL A 19 -9.79 4.06 -4.36
C VAL A 19 -8.87 4.07 -3.14
N SER A 20 -7.78 4.85 -3.16
CA SER A 20 -6.87 4.98 -2.02
C SER A 20 -7.58 5.39 -0.72
N ARG A 21 -8.57 6.29 -0.82
CA ARG A 21 -9.36 6.77 0.32
C ARG A 21 -10.42 5.74 0.72
N GLN A 22 -11.04 5.08 -0.26
CA GLN A 22 -12.07 4.06 -0.04
C GLN A 22 -11.52 2.81 0.64
N THR A 23 -10.30 2.39 0.33
CA THR A 23 -9.64 1.25 0.98
C THR A 23 -9.68 1.37 2.50
N PHE A 24 -9.33 2.53 3.06
CA PHE A 24 -9.37 2.75 4.51
C PHE A 24 -10.79 2.74 5.09
N HIS A 25 -11.79 3.20 4.33
CA HIS A 25 -13.19 3.09 4.73
C HIS A 25 -13.67 1.64 4.75
N GLU A 26 -13.25 0.81 3.79
CA GLU A 26 -13.58 -0.62 3.79
C GLU A 26 -12.87 -1.37 4.92
N ILE A 27 -11.61 -1.06 5.21
CA ILE A 27 -10.91 -1.60 6.39
C ILE A 27 -11.64 -1.23 7.68
N TYR A 28 -12.06 0.03 7.83
CA TYR A 28 -12.86 0.46 8.97
C TYR A 28 -14.17 -0.32 9.05
N ARG A 29 -14.86 -0.53 7.93
CA ARG A 29 -16.10 -1.30 7.87
C ARG A 29 -15.91 -2.76 8.30
N CYS A 30 -14.82 -3.39 7.90
CA CYS A 30 -14.47 -4.76 8.30
C CYS A 30 -14.15 -4.88 9.79
N THR A 31 -13.64 -3.82 10.42
CA THR A 31 -13.20 -3.83 11.82
C THR A 31 -14.21 -3.21 12.79
N TYR A 32 -15.19 -2.44 12.27
CA TYR A 32 -16.21 -1.79 13.07
C TYR A 32 -17.08 -2.81 13.78
N LYS A 33 -17.03 -2.81 15.13
CA LYS A 33 -17.71 -3.77 16.01
C LYS A 33 -17.33 -5.25 15.76
N ALA A 34 -16.28 -5.52 15.00
CA ALA A 34 -15.75 -6.87 14.84
C ALA A 34 -15.21 -7.42 16.17
N THR A 35 -15.21 -8.75 16.30
CA THR A 35 -14.61 -9.41 17.46
C THR A 35 -13.09 -9.16 17.50
N PRO A 36 -12.43 -9.31 18.66
CA PRO A 36 -10.98 -9.17 18.76
C PRO A 36 -10.21 -10.05 17.76
N ILE A 37 -10.67 -11.29 17.54
CA ILE A 37 -10.07 -12.23 16.58
C ILE A 37 -10.11 -11.66 15.16
N HIS A 38 -11.27 -11.19 14.71
CA HIS A 38 -11.40 -10.62 13.36
C HIS A 38 -10.56 -9.34 13.17
N LYS A 39 -10.42 -8.52 14.21
CA LYS A 39 -9.53 -7.36 14.16
C LYS A 39 -8.08 -7.76 14.04
N LEU A 40 -7.66 -8.77 14.82
CA LEU A 40 -6.31 -9.31 14.74
C LEU A 40 -6.02 -9.85 13.34
N VAL A 41 -6.93 -10.64 12.76
CA VAL A 41 -6.81 -11.13 11.38
C VAL A 41 -6.62 -10.00 10.36
N VAL A 42 -7.39 -8.91 10.50
CA VAL A 42 -7.24 -7.74 9.61
C VAL A 42 -5.87 -7.07 9.79
N ILE A 43 -5.37 -6.94 11.04
CA ILE A 43 -4.04 -6.36 11.30
C ILE A 43 -2.96 -7.23 10.68
N GLU A 44 -2.94 -8.53 10.97
CA GLU A 44 -1.94 -9.49 10.45
C GLU A 44 -1.93 -9.52 8.92
N ALA A 45 -3.11 -9.46 8.29
CA ALA A 45 -3.20 -9.38 6.83
C ALA A 45 -2.58 -8.08 6.28
N ILE A 46 -2.81 -6.95 6.95
CA ILE A 46 -2.22 -5.65 6.56
C ILE A 46 -0.70 -5.65 6.77
N GLU A 47 -0.21 -6.24 7.87
CA GLU A 47 1.23 -6.37 8.14
C GLU A 47 1.91 -7.25 7.07
N ALA A 48 1.32 -8.39 6.71
CA ALA A 48 1.84 -9.22 5.62
C ALA A 48 1.86 -8.49 4.27
N ILE A 49 0.83 -7.69 3.97
CA ILE A 49 0.78 -6.86 2.76
C ILE A 49 1.88 -5.78 2.80
N ALA A 50 2.09 -5.15 3.95
CA ALA A 50 3.13 -4.13 4.13
C ALA A 50 4.53 -4.71 3.95
N ASP A 51 4.81 -5.89 4.49
CA ASP A 51 6.09 -6.59 4.30
C ASP A 51 6.38 -6.85 2.81
N ILE A 52 5.40 -7.37 2.07
CA ILE A 52 5.52 -7.60 0.62
C ILE A 52 5.76 -6.27 -0.12
N PHE A 53 4.96 -5.24 0.19
CA PHE A 53 5.06 -3.94 -0.47
C PHE A 53 6.43 -3.30 -0.21
N LEU A 54 6.85 -3.20 1.05
CA LEU A 54 8.08 -2.51 1.44
C LEU A 54 9.34 -3.28 1.04
N SER A 55 9.33 -4.62 1.10
CA SER A 55 10.45 -5.43 0.61
C SER A 55 10.66 -5.21 -0.89
N THR A 56 9.57 -5.09 -1.66
CA THR A 56 9.61 -4.81 -3.09
C THR A 56 10.06 -3.38 -3.37
N THR A 57 9.48 -2.36 -2.74
CA THR A 57 9.84 -0.96 -2.99
C THR A 57 11.25 -0.62 -2.51
N THR A 58 11.75 -1.32 -1.49
CA THR A 58 13.12 -1.14 -1.01
C THR A 58 14.15 -1.49 -2.08
N LEU A 59 13.89 -2.50 -2.90
CA LEU A 59 14.79 -2.86 -4.02
C LEU A 59 14.80 -1.74 -5.07
N VAL A 60 13.62 -1.27 -5.48
CA VAL A 60 13.48 -0.17 -6.44
C VAL A 60 14.14 1.11 -5.92
N ALA A 61 13.94 1.45 -4.65
CA ALA A 61 14.55 2.62 -4.01
C ALA A 61 16.09 2.56 -4.00
N LYS A 62 16.68 1.36 -3.85
CA LYS A 62 18.14 1.17 -3.96
C LYS A 62 18.63 1.43 -5.37
N GLU A 63 17.92 0.93 -6.38
CA GLU A 63 18.26 1.14 -7.78
C GLU A 63 18.16 2.62 -8.17
N LEU A 64 17.07 3.30 -7.78
CA LEU A 64 16.90 4.72 -8.02
C LEU A 64 17.98 5.56 -7.35
N LYS A 65 18.33 5.25 -6.08
CA LYS A 65 19.42 5.94 -5.38
C LYS A 65 20.76 5.85 -6.11
N VAL A 66 21.05 4.73 -6.77
CA VAL A 66 22.25 4.58 -7.60
C VAL A 66 22.15 5.46 -8.85
N ALA A 67 20.97 5.57 -9.45
CA ALA A 67 20.74 6.33 -10.68
C ALA A 67 20.71 7.86 -10.46
N ASP A 68 20.07 8.34 -9.40
CA ASP A 68 19.80 9.77 -9.18
C ASP A 68 20.45 10.37 -7.92
N GLY A 69 21.06 9.53 -7.07
CA GLY A 69 21.70 9.95 -5.82
C GLY A 69 20.73 10.31 -4.68
N VAL A 70 19.42 10.14 -4.86
CA VAL A 70 18.37 10.51 -3.90
C VAL A 70 18.11 9.37 -2.92
N ASP A 71 18.02 9.71 -1.64
CA ASP A 71 17.69 8.76 -0.58
C ASP A 71 16.17 8.74 -0.30
N TYR A 72 15.48 7.75 -0.85
CA TYR A 72 14.03 7.57 -0.74
C TYR A 72 13.63 6.99 0.64
N LYS A 73 13.77 7.78 1.71
CA LYS A 73 13.63 7.31 3.10
C LYS A 73 12.30 6.61 3.44
N TYR A 74 11.19 7.04 2.85
CA TYR A 74 9.86 6.49 3.18
C TYR A 74 9.55 5.16 2.48
N PHE A 75 9.98 4.99 1.23
CA PHE A 75 9.76 3.76 0.45
C PHE A 75 10.99 2.84 0.39
N GLY A 76 12.10 3.31 0.95
CA GLY A 76 13.37 2.58 1.05
C GLY A 76 13.57 1.94 2.41
N MET A 77 14.82 1.52 2.66
CA MET A 77 15.19 0.68 3.82
C MET A 77 14.80 1.25 5.19
N CYS A 78 14.65 2.57 5.34
CA CYS A 78 14.38 3.14 6.66
C CYS A 78 12.99 2.75 7.19
N HIS A 79 11.96 2.72 6.35
CA HIS A 79 10.61 2.33 6.78
C HIS A 79 10.54 0.82 7.00
N PHE A 80 11.08 0.04 6.05
CA PHE A 80 11.16 -1.42 6.17
C PHE A 80 11.88 -1.87 7.45
N ALA A 81 13.02 -1.25 7.79
CA ALA A 81 13.78 -1.62 8.98
C ALA A 81 13.08 -1.27 10.31
N ILE A 82 12.18 -0.27 10.29
CA ILE A 82 11.35 0.04 11.47
C ILE A 82 10.26 -1.03 11.58
N ASP A 83 9.55 -1.30 10.49
CA ASP A 83 8.43 -2.25 10.45
C ASP A 83 8.88 -3.68 10.80
N SER A 84 10.01 -4.15 10.27
CA SER A 84 10.58 -5.48 10.61
C SER A 84 11.01 -5.62 12.08
N ASN A 85 11.00 -4.53 12.85
CA ASN A 85 11.36 -4.52 14.27
C ASN A 85 10.14 -4.22 15.17
N HIS A 86 8.91 -4.33 14.63
CA HIS A 86 7.68 -4.23 15.40
C HIS A 86 7.50 -5.42 16.37
N SER A 87 6.88 -5.16 17.51
CA SER A 87 6.72 -6.14 18.59
C SER A 87 5.76 -7.28 18.27
N MET A 88 4.90 -7.15 17.25
CA MET A 88 3.95 -8.19 16.83
C MET A 88 4.66 -9.40 16.21
N ASP A 89 5.81 -9.20 15.58
CA ASP A 89 6.65 -10.29 15.06
C ASP A 89 7.58 -10.93 16.10
N SER A 90 7.44 -10.55 17.39
CA SER A 90 8.19 -11.21 18.45
C SER A 90 7.78 -12.67 18.59
N VAL A 91 8.73 -13.54 18.93
CA VAL A 91 8.50 -14.97 19.14
C VAL A 91 7.33 -15.23 20.09
N GLU A 92 7.23 -14.44 21.17
CA GLU A 92 6.16 -14.55 22.17
C GLU A 92 4.78 -14.18 21.59
N SER A 93 4.71 -13.16 20.72
CA SER A 93 3.45 -12.75 20.07
C SER A 93 3.02 -13.78 19.05
N VAL A 94 3.94 -14.26 18.20
CA VAL A 94 3.67 -15.32 17.21
C VAL A 94 3.22 -16.62 17.89
N GLU A 95 3.88 -17.02 18.98
CA GLU A 95 3.48 -18.19 19.76
C GLU A 95 2.09 -17.99 20.40
N SER A 96 1.81 -16.80 20.94
CA SER A 96 0.50 -16.50 21.53
C SER A 96 -0.62 -16.54 20.49
N ILE A 97 -0.40 -15.99 19.29
CA ILE A 97 -1.37 -15.94 18.21
C ILE A 97 -1.61 -17.33 17.61
N SER A 98 -0.55 -18.09 17.35
CA SER A 98 -0.65 -19.44 16.76
C SER A 98 -1.37 -20.45 17.66
N ASN A 99 -1.42 -20.22 18.96
CA ASN A 99 -2.15 -21.05 19.91
C ASN A 99 -3.65 -20.73 20.02
N ILE A 100 -4.14 -19.67 19.36
CA ILE A 100 -5.57 -19.32 19.34
C ILE A 100 -6.35 -20.40 18.59
N GLN A 101 -7.24 -21.09 19.30
CA GLN A 101 -8.14 -22.07 18.69
C GLN A 101 -9.35 -21.37 18.08
N LEU A 102 -9.60 -21.62 16.80
CA LEU A 102 -10.73 -21.08 16.07
C LEU A 102 -11.82 -22.14 15.87
N GLU A 103 -13.06 -21.73 16.05
CA GLU A 103 -14.20 -22.51 15.56
C GLU A 103 -14.23 -22.45 14.02
N LYS A 104 -14.73 -23.50 13.36
CA LYS A 104 -14.71 -23.61 11.90
C LYS A 104 -15.39 -22.45 11.15
N ASN A 105 -16.44 -21.88 11.75
CA ASN A 105 -17.11 -20.69 11.21
C ASN A 105 -16.21 -19.45 11.31
N VAL A 106 -15.56 -19.25 12.46
CA VAL A 106 -14.62 -18.13 12.67
C VAL A 106 -13.40 -18.26 11.77
N GLU A 107 -12.88 -19.47 11.59
CA GLU A 107 -11.77 -19.75 10.65
C GLU A 107 -12.15 -19.36 9.21
N LYS A 108 -13.36 -19.75 8.77
CA LYS A 108 -13.85 -19.38 7.45
C LYS A 108 -14.00 -17.86 7.30
N GLU A 109 -14.62 -17.19 8.28
CA GLU A 109 -14.78 -15.73 8.29
C GLU A 109 -13.42 -15.01 8.29
N ALA A 110 -12.42 -15.54 9.01
CA ALA A 110 -11.06 -15.04 9.03
C ALA A 110 -10.40 -15.13 7.64
N LEU A 111 -10.52 -16.28 6.96
CA LEU A 111 -9.97 -16.44 5.60
C LEU A 111 -10.63 -15.49 4.59
N GLU A 112 -11.94 -15.26 4.72
CA GLU A 112 -12.66 -14.27 3.90
C GLU A 112 -12.14 -12.85 4.14
N LEU A 113 -11.84 -12.48 5.39
CA LEU A 113 -11.22 -11.19 5.71
C LEU A 113 -9.80 -11.05 5.16
N VAL A 114 -8.98 -12.09 5.24
CA VAL A 114 -7.62 -12.08 4.65
C VAL A 114 -7.72 -11.80 3.16
N ASN A 115 -8.52 -12.56 2.43
CA ASN A 115 -8.71 -12.38 0.99
C ASN A 115 -9.22 -10.96 0.65
N LYS A 116 -10.18 -10.46 1.44
CA LYS A 116 -10.71 -9.09 1.32
C LYS A 116 -9.60 -8.04 1.46
N MET A 117 -8.70 -8.18 2.44
CA MET A 117 -7.61 -7.23 2.62
C MET A 117 -6.66 -7.24 1.42
N PHE A 118 -6.23 -8.42 0.97
CA PHE A 118 -5.40 -8.53 -0.23
C PHE A 118 -6.07 -7.93 -1.46
N GLU A 119 -7.36 -8.20 -1.70
CA GLU A 119 -8.11 -7.62 -2.82
C GLU A 119 -8.16 -6.08 -2.77
N LEU A 120 -8.43 -5.51 -1.59
CA LEU A 120 -8.47 -4.05 -1.41
C LEU A 120 -7.12 -3.39 -1.73
N PHE A 121 -6.02 -3.99 -1.27
CA PHE A 121 -4.69 -3.44 -1.51
C PHE A 121 -4.19 -3.71 -2.94
N SER A 122 -4.51 -4.85 -3.54
CA SER A 122 -4.25 -5.09 -4.97
C SER A 122 -4.94 -4.04 -5.83
N THR A 123 -6.24 -3.80 -5.60
CA THR A 123 -7.00 -2.78 -6.32
C THR A 123 -6.39 -1.39 -6.13
N PHE A 124 -5.94 -1.06 -4.92
CA PHE A 124 -5.26 0.20 -4.65
C PHE A 124 -3.96 0.34 -5.44
N VAL A 125 -3.11 -0.68 -5.45
CA VAL A 125 -1.83 -0.66 -6.18
C VAL A 125 -2.06 -0.63 -7.70
N ASP A 126 -3.05 -1.36 -8.22
CA ASP A 126 -3.41 -1.35 -9.65
C ASP A 126 -3.81 0.06 -10.10
N VAL A 127 -4.62 0.77 -9.30
CA VAL A 127 -4.99 2.16 -9.58
C VAL A 127 -3.77 3.08 -9.61
N LEU A 128 -2.81 2.91 -8.70
CA LEU A 128 -1.58 3.69 -8.72
C LEU A 128 -0.74 3.41 -9.98
N LEU A 129 -0.68 2.14 -10.40
CA LEU A 129 0.02 1.72 -11.60
C LEU A 129 -0.63 2.29 -12.87
N ASP A 130 -1.95 2.22 -12.95
CA ASP A 130 -2.72 2.76 -14.08
C ASP A 130 -2.58 4.28 -14.18
N TYR A 131 -2.60 4.98 -13.05
CA TYR A 131 -2.30 6.42 -13.00
C TYR A 131 -0.89 6.70 -13.52
N ALA A 132 0.12 5.96 -13.05
CA ALA A 132 1.51 6.16 -13.48
C ALA A 132 1.69 5.96 -14.99
N LYS A 133 1.12 4.89 -15.56
CA LYS A 133 1.15 4.62 -17.00
C LYS A 133 0.45 5.67 -17.82
N THR A 134 -0.72 6.14 -17.37
CA THR A 134 -1.48 7.19 -18.05
C THR A 134 -0.72 8.51 -18.03
N TYR A 135 -0.13 8.87 -16.90
CA TYR A 135 0.66 10.09 -16.75
C TYR A 135 1.93 10.07 -17.62
N GLU A 136 2.62 8.93 -17.70
CA GLU A 136 3.76 8.74 -18.60
C GLU A 136 3.36 8.90 -20.07
N PHE A 137 2.23 8.32 -20.47
CA PHE A 137 1.66 8.49 -21.80
C PHE A 137 1.31 9.95 -22.11
N GLU A 138 0.63 10.64 -21.20
CA GLU A 138 0.27 12.06 -21.38
C GLU A 138 1.48 12.98 -21.48
N ASN A 139 2.55 12.72 -20.71
CA ASN A 139 3.79 13.50 -20.83
C ASN A 139 4.53 13.21 -22.13
N SER A 140 4.52 11.96 -22.59
CA SER A 140 5.10 11.58 -23.88
C SER A 140 4.41 12.29 -25.05
N LEU A 141 3.09 12.50 -24.98
CA LEU A 141 2.33 13.27 -25.97
C LEU A 141 2.62 14.78 -25.90
N LYS A 142 2.76 15.34 -24.68
CA LYS A 142 3.10 16.76 -24.49
C LYS A 142 4.50 17.10 -24.98
N GLU A 143 5.45 16.18 -24.86
CA GLU A 143 6.79 16.34 -25.43
C GLU A 143 6.74 16.34 -26.97
N ASP A 144 5.89 15.52 -27.60
CA ASP A 144 5.75 15.46 -29.07
C ASP A 144 5.05 16.72 -29.66
N ASP A 145 4.01 17.24 -28.99
CA ASP A 145 3.35 18.51 -29.40
C ASP A 145 4.25 19.75 -29.20
N SER A 146 5.24 19.68 -28.30
CA SER A 146 6.25 20.74 -28.13
C SER A 146 7.24 20.81 -29.30
N ILE A 147 7.39 19.72 -30.06
CA ILE A 147 8.22 19.66 -31.27
C ILE A 147 7.48 20.23 -32.48
N LEU A 148 6.15 20.16 -32.51
CA LEU A 148 5.29 20.66 -33.60
C LEU A 148 4.88 22.14 -33.46
N SER A 149 5.19 22.81 -32.35
CA SER A 149 4.85 24.22 -32.11
C SER A 149 6.00 25.21 -32.39
N VAL A 150 7.10 24.75 -33.00
CA VAL A 150 8.27 25.58 -33.39
C VAL A 150 8.47 25.66 -34.93
N SER A 151 7.43 25.38 -35.72
CA SER A 151 7.44 25.56 -37.19
C SER A 151 6.41 26.58 -37.66
#